data_AF-A0A1G5BQR8-F1
#
_entry.id   AF-A0A1G5BQR8-F1
#
_cell.length_a   1.000
_cell.length_b   1.000
_cell.length_c   1.000
_cell.angle_alpha   90.00
_cell.angle_beta   90.00
_cell.angle_gamma   90.00
#
_symmetry.space_group_name_H-M   'P 1'
#
loop_
_entity.id
_entity.type
_entity.pdbx_description
1 polymer ?
#
loop_
_entity_poly.entity_id
_entity_poly.type
_entity_poly.pdbx_seq_one_letter_code
_entity_poly.pdbx_strand_id
1 'polypeptide(L)'
;MKITYYGHAALGIEVSGKKIIVDPFISQNPKAADINVNELQADYILVTHAHGDHVGDVETIAKNTGATIVSNAEIADYYAKKGFTSHGMNHGGSWKFDFGTVKYVTAIHSSAFPDGTYGGNPGGFVIEGEHKNIYIAGDTALTYDMKLIPLRTKLDLAILPIGSNYTMDVADALIAADFVQCDKVLGYHYDTFGYIVIDHAAAKRQFFDAGKDLMLLPIGDSIDL
;
A
#
# COMPACT_ATOMS: atom_id res chain seq x y z
N MET A 1 0.46 5.10 -15.66
CA MET A 1 -0.29 4.90 -14.38
C MET A 1 0.16 6.00 -13.44
N LYS A 2 -0.76 6.75 -12.84
CA LYS A 2 -0.39 7.87 -11.95
C LYS A 2 -0.53 7.46 -10.49
N ILE A 3 0.47 7.77 -9.67
CA ILE A 3 0.49 7.43 -8.24
C ILE A 3 0.72 8.71 -7.43
N THR A 4 -0.20 9.02 -6.53
CA THR A 4 -0.14 10.15 -5.60
C THR A 4 0.14 9.64 -4.20
N TYR A 5 1.07 10.27 -3.48
CA TYR A 5 1.39 9.94 -2.11
C TYR A 5 0.59 10.80 -1.14
N TYR A 6 -0.29 10.21 -0.33
CA TYR A 6 -1.09 10.94 0.67
C TYR A 6 -0.49 10.89 2.08
N GLY A 7 0.71 10.32 2.24
CA GLY A 7 1.40 10.21 3.52
C GLY A 7 1.23 8.84 4.17
N HIS A 8 2.17 8.49 5.06
CA HIS A 8 2.23 7.17 5.69
C HIS A 8 2.22 6.03 4.65
N ALA A 9 1.21 5.16 4.64
CA ALA A 9 0.98 4.14 3.61
C ALA A 9 -0.15 4.49 2.62
N ALA A 10 -0.76 5.68 2.75
CA ALA A 10 -1.90 6.10 1.95
C ALA A 10 -1.48 6.52 0.54
N LEU A 11 -2.08 5.89 -0.48
CA LEU A 11 -1.79 6.14 -1.89
C LEU A 11 -3.07 6.39 -2.69
N GLY A 12 -3.00 7.28 -3.67
CA GLY A 12 -3.96 7.38 -4.75
C GLY A 12 -3.37 6.81 -6.03
N ILE A 13 -4.12 5.98 -6.75
CA ILE A 13 -3.67 5.39 -8.02
C ILE A 13 -4.73 5.63 -9.08
N GLU A 14 -4.32 6.22 -10.19
CA GLU A 14 -5.14 6.37 -11.39
C GLU A 14 -4.63 5.42 -12.49
N VAL A 15 -5.49 4.47 -12.87
CA VAL A 15 -5.16 3.43 -13.86
C VAL A 15 -6.41 3.04 -14.64
N SER A 16 -6.30 2.94 -15.96
CA SER A 16 -7.40 2.52 -16.85
C SER A 16 -8.71 3.32 -16.64
N GLY A 17 -8.60 4.62 -16.32
CA GLY A 17 -9.74 5.49 -16.03
C GLY A 17 -10.41 5.27 -14.66
N LYS A 18 -9.83 4.42 -13.80
CA LYS A 18 -10.29 4.16 -12.44
C LYS A 18 -9.39 4.81 -11.41
N LYS A 19 -10.00 5.16 -10.28
CA LYS A 19 -9.33 5.74 -9.11
C LYS A 19 -9.34 4.72 -7.98
N ILE A 20 -8.16 4.44 -7.46
CA ILE A 20 -7.95 3.49 -6.38
C ILE A 20 -7.32 4.23 -5.23
N ILE A 21 -7.83 4.02 -4.03
CA ILE A 21 -7.20 4.50 -2.80
C ILE A 21 -6.66 3.29 -2.04
N VAL A 22 -5.43 3.37 -1.56
CA VAL A 22 -4.80 2.30 -0.76
C VAL A 22 -4.58 2.81 0.65
N ASP A 23 -4.91 1.98 1.64
CA ASP A 23 -4.65 2.20 3.08
C ASP A 23 -4.86 3.66 3.54
N PRO A 24 -6.09 4.21 3.42
CA PRO A 24 -6.32 5.63 3.61
C PRO A 24 -6.28 6.03 5.09
N PHE A 25 -5.08 6.30 5.61
CA PHE A 25 -4.88 6.99 6.89
C PHE A 25 -4.43 8.43 6.63
N ILE A 26 -5.42 9.30 6.44
CA ILE A 26 -5.20 10.68 5.97
C ILE A 26 -5.73 11.66 7.01
N SER A 27 -7.02 11.61 7.37
CA SER A 27 -7.63 12.60 8.27
C SER A 27 -7.05 12.57 9.68
N GLN A 28 -6.54 11.40 10.08
CA GLN A 28 -5.92 11.14 11.37
C GLN A 28 -4.40 11.31 11.35
N ASN A 29 -3.80 11.58 10.19
CA ASN A 29 -2.39 11.87 10.03
C ASN A 29 -2.17 13.39 10.04
N PRO A 30 -1.59 13.98 11.11
CA PRO A 30 -1.39 15.43 11.18
C PRO A 30 -0.49 15.98 10.06
N LYS A 31 0.40 15.16 9.49
CA LYS A 31 1.25 15.56 8.37
C LYS A 31 0.51 15.64 7.04
N ALA A 32 -0.69 15.07 6.94
CA ALA A 32 -1.56 15.10 5.77
C ALA A 32 -2.78 16.03 5.94
N ALA A 33 -2.72 16.97 6.89
CA ALA A 33 -3.82 17.87 7.22
C ALA A 33 -4.34 18.72 6.03
N ASP A 34 -3.51 18.94 5.01
CA ASP A 34 -3.87 19.69 3.81
C ASP A 34 -4.67 18.84 2.79
N ILE A 35 -4.78 17.53 2.99
CA ILE A 35 -5.53 16.62 2.11
C ILE A 35 -6.97 16.47 2.62
N ASN A 36 -7.94 17.00 1.88
CA ASN A 36 -9.35 16.84 2.21
C ASN A 36 -9.88 15.47 1.76
N VAL A 37 -10.00 14.53 2.71
CA VAL A 37 -10.55 13.18 2.48
C VAL A 37 -11.94 13.19 1.85
N ASN A 38 -12.77 14.20 2.13
CA ASN A 38 -14.13 14.27 1.60
C ASN A 38 -14.19 14.60 0.09
N GLU A 39 -13.10 15.11 -0.48
CA GLU A 39 -13.00 15.42 -1.90
C GLU A 39 -12.41 14.27 -2.72
N LEU A 40 -11.79 13.28 -2.06
CA LEU A 40 -11.19 12.13 -2.72
C LEU A 40 -12.26 11.32 -3.46
N GLN A 41 -11.94 10.95 -4.69
CA GLN A 41 -12.77 10.09 -5.54
C GLN A 41 -12.13 8.70 -5.60
N ALA A 42 -12.93 7.66 -5.47
CA ALA A 42 -12.47 6.28 -5.49
C ALA A 42 -13.54 5.38 -6.14
N ASP A 43 -13.11 4.51 -7.05
CA ASP A 43 -13.88 3.35 -7.51
C ASP A 43 -13.60 2.14 -6.61
N TYR A 44 -12.36 2.03 -6.11
CA TYR A 44 -11.89 0.95 -5.26
C TYR A 44 -11.07 1.47 -4.09
N ILE A 45 -11.17 0.77 -2.95
CA ILE A 45 -10.31 0.99 -1.79
C ILE A 45 -9.59 -0.32 -1.49
N LEU A 46 -8.27 -0.36 -1.60
CA LEU A 46 -7.47 -1.53 -1.27
C LEU A 46 -6.95 -1.39 0.17
N VAL A 47 -7.18 -2.41 0.98
CA VAL A 47 -6.75 -2.44 2.39
C VAL A 47 -5.79 -3.62 2.60
N THR A 48 -4.55 -3.33 2.99
CA THR A 48 -3.48 -4.32 3.16
C THR A 48 -3.65 -5.14 4.45
N HIS A 49 -4.09 -4.48 5.52
CA HIS A 49 -4.38 -5.09 6.81
C HIS A 49 -5.22 -4.15 7.69
N ALA A 50 -5.67 -4.65 8.85
CA ALA A 50 -6.72 -4.02 9.64
C ALA A 50 -6.27 -2.93 10.65
N HIS A 51 -4.97 -2.61 10.76
CA HIS A 51 -4.53 -1.62 11.74
C HIS A 51 -5.05 -0.21 11.42
N GLY A 52 -5.23 0.60 12.47
CA GLY A 52 -5.88 1.91 12.40
C GLY A 52 -5.21 2.90 11.44
N ASP A 53 -3.90 2.81 11.32
CA ASP A 53 -3.06 3.58 10.40
C ASP A 53 -3.10 3.09 8.94
N HIS A 54 -3.97 2.12 8.64
CA HIS A 54 -4.29 1.66 7.28
C HIS A 54 -5.79 1.77 6.98
N VAL A 55 -6.65 1.57 7.99
CA VAL A 55 -8.11 1.57 7.81
C VAL A 55 -8.79 2.93 8.07
N GLY A 56 -8.02 3.94 8.49
CA GLY A 56 -8.53 5.16 9.14
C GLY A 56 -9.71 5.86 8.47
N ASP A 57 -9.67 6.03 7.15
CA ASP A 57 -10.66 6.76 6.36
C ASP A 57 -11.46 5.87 5.40
N VAL A 58 -11.31 4.54 5.49
CA VAL A 58 -11.97 3.59 4.56
C VAL A 58 -13.48 3.81 4.53
N GLU A 59 -14.12 3.91 5.69
CA GLU A 59 -15.58 4.08 5.80
C GLU A 59 -16.03 5.44 5.24
N THR A 60 -15.28 6.50 5.50
CA THR A 60 -15.58 7.86 5.01
C THR A 60 -15.54 7.89 3.49
N ILE A 61 -14.45 7.39 2.88
CA ILE A 61 -14.28 7.40 1.43
C ILE A 61 -15.31 6.47 0.77
N ALA A 62 -15.50 5.25 1.30
CA ALA A 62 -16.47 4.30 0.76
C ALA A 62 -17.90 4.86 0.79
N LYS A 63 -18.28 5.55 1.87
CA LYS A 63 -19.60 6.18 1.99
C LYS A 63 -19.80 7.31 0.99
N ASN A 64 -18.78 8.14 0.77
CA ASN A 64 -18.87 9.31 -0.12
C ASN A 64 -18.89 8.93 -1.59
N THR A 65 -18.25 7.81 -1.96
CA THR A 65 -18.00 7.45 -3.36
C THR A 65 -18.76 6.22 -3.83
N GLY A 66 -19.19 5.34 -2.90
CA GLY A 66 -19.71 4.02 -3.23
C GLY A 66 -18.62 3.02 -3.66
N ALA A 67 -17.34 3.32 -3.39
CA ALA A 67 -16.21 2.48 -3.78
C ALA A 67 -16.33 1.04 -3.23
N THR A 68 -15.80 0.08 -4.00
CA THR A 68 -15.67 -1.31 -3.54
C THR A 68 -14.41 -1.47 -2.69
N ILE A 69 -14.58 -1.94 -1.46
CA ILE A 69 -13.47 -2.24 -0.54
C ILE A 69 -12.89 -3.62 -0.87
N VAL A 70 -11.62 -3.69 -1.25
CA VAL A 70 -10.91 -4.92 -1.63
C VAL A 70 -9.86 -5.24 -0.56
N SER A 71 -9.94 -6.43 0.03
CA SER A 71 -8.97 -6.88 1.04
C SER A 71 -9.03 -8.39 1.21
N ASN A 72 -8.42 -8.93 2.27
CA ASN A 72 -8.64 -10.31 2.69
C ASN A 72 -10.11 -10.55 3.08
N ALA A 73 -10.51 -11.82 3.20
CA ALA A 73 -11.88 -12.22 3.47
C ALA A 73 -12.42 -11.62 4.78
N GLU A 74 -11.65 -11.62 5.86
CA GLU A 74 -12.07 -11.12 7.17
C GLU A 74 -12.34 -9.62 7.17
N ILE A 75 -11.47 -8.82 6.54
CA ILE A 75 -11.63 -7.37 6.40
C ILE A 75 -12.81 -7.06 5.47
N ALA A 76 -12.93 -7.77 4.34
CA ALA A 76 -14.05 -7.60 3.42
C ALA A 76 -15.40 -7.92 4.10
N ASP A 77 -15.47 -9.01 4.87
CA ASP A 77 -16.66 -9.40 5.63
C ASP A 77 -16.98 -8.39 6.75
N TYR A 78 -15.96 -7.83 7.41
CA TYR A 78 -16.13 -6.79 8.42
C TYR A 78 -16.85 -5.56 7.83
N TYR A 79 -16.41 -5.08 6.68
CA TYR A 79 -17.05 -3.94 6.02
C TYR A 79 -18.39 -4.29 5.37
N ALA A 80 -18.56 -5.51 4.83
CA ALA A 80 -19.85 -5.97 4.32
C ALA A 80 -20.93 -5.97 5.42
N LYS A 81 -20.59 -6.41 6.64
CA LYS A 81 -21.50 -6.37 7.80
C LYS A 81 -21.88 -4.94 8.23
N LYS A 82 -21.05 -3.95 7.90
CA LYS A 82 -21.36 -2.52 8.08
C LYS A 82 -22.16 -1.91 6.93
N GLY A 83 -22.48 -2.70 5.89
CA GLY A 83 -23.29 -2.28 4.75
C GLY A 83 -22.50 -1.70 3.58
N PHE A 84 -21.17 -1.81 3.57
CA PHE A 84 -20.34 -1.38 2.43
C PHE A 84 -20.26 -2.47 1.36
N THR A 85 -20.04 -2.06 0.12
CA THR A 85 -19.69 -2.99 -0.95
C THR A 85 -18.24 -3.42 -0.75
N SER A 86 -17.98 -4.72 -0.66
CA SER A 86 -16.64 -5.27 -0.52
C SER A 86 -16.40 -6.48 -1.41
N HIS A 87 -15.13 -6.75 -1.67
CA HIS A 87 -14.66 -7.89 -2.43
C HIS A 87 -13.55 -8.59 -1.63
N GLY A 88 -13.87 -9.78 -1.11
CA GLY A 88 -12.92 -10.60 -0.36
C GLY A 88 -11.96 -11.33 -1.28
N MET A 89 -10.68 -11.25 -0.96
CA MET A 89 -9.58 -12.03 -1.53
C MET A 89 -8.89 -12.83 -0.41
N ASN A 90 -7.83 -13.54 -0.75
CA ASN A 90 -6.88 -14.06 0.24
C ASN A 90 -5.52 -14.28 -0.41
N HIS A 91 -4.50 -14.55 0.41
CA HIS A 91 -3.13 -14.87 0.02
C HIS A 91 -3.05 -15.82 -1.16
N GLY A 92 -2.32 -15.41 -2.20
CA GLY A 92 -2.13 -16.17 -3.43
C GLY A 92 -3.24 -15.99 -4.46
N GLY A 93 -4.42 -15.50 -4.04
CA GLY A 93 -5.55 -15.21 -4.91
C GLY A 93 -5.27 -14.05 -5.87
N SER A 94 -5.83 -14.16 -7.07
CA SER A 94 -5.82 -13.10 -8.09
C SER A 94 -7.22 -12.89 -8.62
N TRP A 95 -7.58 -11.64 -8.90
CA TRP A 95 -8.86 -11.28 -9.49
C TRP A 95 -8.67 -10.22 -10.58
N LYS A 96 -9.44 -10.36 -11.66
CA LYS A 96 -9.46 -9.40 -12.76
C LYS A 96 -10.56 -8.38 -12.54
N PHE A 97 -10.19 -7.18 -12.14
CA PHE A 97 -11.05 -6.01 -12.08
C PHE A 97 -11.13 -5.32 -13.45
N ASP A 98 -11.97 -4.29 -13.55
CA ASP A 98 -12.11 -3.51 -14.78
C ASP A 98 -10.90 -2.60 -15.07
N PHE A 99 -10.00 -2.40 -14.10
CA PHE A 99 -8.77 -1.63 -14.26
C PHE A 99 -7.49 -2.46 -14.47
N GLY A 100 -7.52 -3.76 -14.16
CA GLY A 100 -6.35 -4.63 -14.17
C GLY A 100 -6.53 -5.90 -13.34
N THR A 101 -5.47 -6.71 -13.23
CA THR A 101 -5.45 -7.86 -12.35
C THR A 101 -4.82 -7.46 -11.01
N VAL A 102 -5.49 -7.79 -9.91
CA VAL A 102 -4.94 -7.62 -8.57
C VAL A 102 -4.63 -8.99 -8.01
N LYS A 103 -3.46 -9.13 -7.38
CA LYS A 103 -3.07 -10.32 -6.61
C LYS A 103 -2.81 -9.92 -5.17
N TYR A 104 -3.41 -10.64 -4.23
CA TYR A 104 -3.12 -10.50 -2.81
C TYR A 104 -1.90 -11.35 -2.46
N VAL A 105 -0.85 -10.73 -1.92
CA VAL A 105 0.44 -11.37 -1.62
C VAL A 105 0.74 -11.34 -0.12
N THR A 106 1.64 -12.22 0.32
CA THR A 106 2.00 -12.33 1.74
C THR A 106 2.75 -11.11 2.26
N ALA A 107 2.40 -10.72 3.49
CA ALA A 107 3.18 -9.86 4.36
C ALA A 107 3.42 -10.57 5.70
N ILE A 108 4.54 -10.27 6.36
CA ILE A 108 4.84 -10.73 7.72
C ILE A 108 4.61 -9.56 8.68
N HIS A 109 3.43 -9.51 9.28
CA HIS A 109 2.98 -8.48 10.21
C HIS A 109 1.80 -9.00 11.07
N SER A 110 1.08 -8.13 11.77
CA SER A 110 -0.22 -8.45 12.38
C SER A 110 -1.40 -7.79 11.66
N SER A 111 -2.62 -8.27 11.91
CA SER A 111 -3.85 -7.65 11.37
C SER A 111 -5.00 -7.78 12.35
N ALA A 112 -5.28 -6.70 13.07
CA ALA A 112 -6.45 -6.56 13.92
C ALA A 112 -7.01 -5.15 13.80
N PHE A 113 -8.34 -5.03 13.83
CA PHE A 113 -9.00 -3.73 13.88
C PHE A 113 -8.71 -3.03 15.22
N PRO A 114 -8.84 -1.69 15.29
CA PRO A 114 -8.66 -0.94 16.53
C PRO A 114 -9.56 -1.38 17.69
N ASP A 115 -10.71 -1.98 17.39
CA ASP A 115 -11.64 -2.55 18.38
C ASP A 115 -11.22 -3.97 18.87
N GLY A 116 -10.10 -4.50 18.37
CA GLY A 116 -9.58 -5.83 18.68
C GLY A 116 -10.16 -6.95 17.81
N THR A 117 -11.07 -6.64 16.89
CA THR A 117 -11.62 -7.65 15.96
C THR A 117 -10.52 -8.20 15.07
N TYR A 118 -10.51 -9.52 14.88
CA TYR A 118 -9.56 -10.18 13.99
C TYR A 118 -9.73 -9.71 12.53
N GLY A 119 -8.64 -9.25 11.92
CA GLY A 119 -8.60 -8.70 10.57
C GLY A 119 -7.93 -9.63 9.55
N GLY A 120 -7.97 -10.95 9.77
CA GLY A 120 -7.29 -11.90 8.89
C GLY A 120 -5.78 -11.87 9.04
N ASN A 121 -5.07 -12.27 7.98
CA ASN A 121 -3.62 -12.10 7.89
C ASN A 121 -3.29 -10.86 7.04
N PRO A 122 -2.23 -10.10 7.39
CA PRO A 122 -1.81 -8.94 6.63
C PRO A 122 -1.25 -9.37 5.28
N GLY A 123 -1.34 -8.50 4.28
CA GLY A 123 -0.75 -8.75 2.97
C GLY A 123 -0.34 -7.49 2.24
N GLY A 124 0.05 -7.68 1.00
CA GLY A 124 0.25 -6.62 0.03
C GLY A 124 -0.54 -6.89 -1.25
N PHE A 125 -0.37 -6.02 -2.23
CA PHE A 125 -1.02 -6.14 -3.52
C PHE A 125 0.01 -6.05 -4.65
N VAL A 126 -0.09 -6.96 -5.62
CA VAL A 126 0.47 -6.74 -6.95
C VAL A 126 -0.67 -6.31 -7.86
N ILE A 127 -0.50 -5.17 -8.54
CA ILE A 127 -1.47 -4.64 -9.52
C ILE A 127 -0.83 -4.71 -10.89
N GLU A 128 -1.41 -5.54 -11.76
CA GLU A 128 -1.04 -5.67 -13.17
C GLU A 128 -2.00 -4.84 -14.01
N GLY A 129 -1.57 -3.62 -14.35
CA GLY A 129 -2.27 -2.74 -15.27
C GLY A 129 -1.97 -3.08 -16.74
N GLU A 130 -2.53 -2.31 -17.67
CA GLU A 130 -2.35 -2.58 -19.12
C GLU A 130 -0.87 -2.51 -19.56
N HIS A 131 -0.10 -1.59 -18.97
CA HIS A 131 1.30 -1.33 -19.36
C HIS A 131 2.27 -1.27 -18.19
N LYS A 132 1.77 -1.23 -16.96
CA LYS A 132 2.56 -1.00 -15.75
C LYS A 132 2.13 -1.93 -14.65
N ASN A 133 3.11 -2.55 -14.01
CA ASN A 133 2.91 -3.44 -12.89
C ASN A 133 3.55 -2.87 -11.64
N ILE A 134 2.81 -2.82 -10.55
CA ILE A 134 3.32 -2.32 -9.28
C ILE A 134 3.11 -3.33 -8.16
N TYR A 135 3.99 -3.28 -7.18
CA TYR A 135 3.87 -4.02 -5.93
C TYR A 135 3.75 -3.05 -4.76
N ILE A 136 2.71 -3.19 -3.95
CA ILE A 136 2.50 -2.47 -2.70
C ILE A 136 2.65 -3.49 -1.57
N ALA A 137 3.63 -3.29 -0.70
CA ALA A 137 4.02 -4.32 0.26
C ALA A 137 3.06 -4.51 1.45
N GLY A 138 2.23 -3.52 1.76
CA GLY A 138 1.65 -3.38 3.09
C GLY A 138 2.72 -3.10 4.15
N ASP A 139 2.34 -3.23 5.41
CA ASP A 139 3.30 -3.35 6.50
C ASP A 139 3.84 -4.77 6.53
N THR A 140 5.15 -4.90 6.46
CA THR A 140 5.81 -6.21 6.44
C THR A 140 7.24 -6.11 6.92
N ALA A 141 7.72 -7.19 7.53
CA ALA A 141 9.15 -7.48 7.59
C ALA A 141 9.66 -8.01 6.23
N LEU A 142 10.98 -8.06 6.06
CA LEU A 142 11.59 -8.75 4.92
C LEU A 142 11.21 -10.24 4.94
N THR A 143 10.75 -10.75 3.80
CA THR A 143 10.30 -12.15 3.70
C THR A 143 10.69 -12.78 2.37
N TYR A 144 11.00 -14.09 2.39
CA TYR A 144 11.33 -14.85 1.18
C TYR A 144 10.15 -14.96 0.21
N ASP A 145 8.91 -14.80 0.67
CA ASP A 145 7.72 -14.81 -0.19
C ASP A 145 7.75 -13.69 -1.25
N MET A 146 8.48 -12.60 -1.00
CA MET A 146 8.71 -11.54 -2.00
C MET A 146 9.36 -12.09 -3.29
N LYS A 147 10.18 -13.16 -3.19
CA LYS A 147 10.81 -13.80 -4.35
C LYS A 147 9.81 -14.51 -5.28
N LEU A 148 8.58 -14.76 -4.81
CA LEU A 148 7.52 -15.36 -5.63
C LEU A 148 6.92 -14.36 -6.62
N ILE A 149 7.03 -13.05 -6.33
CA ILE A 149 6.46 -11.97 -7.14
C ILE A 149 7.09 -11.93 -8.55
N PRO A 150 8.42 -11.83 -8.72
CA PRO A 150 9.03 -11.72 -10.04
C PRO A 150 8.95 -13.01 -10.87
N LEU A 151 8.59 -14.16 -10.27
CA LEU A 151 8.31 -15.39 -11.01
C LEU A 151 7.01 -15.29 -11.84
N ARG A 152 6.15 -14.32 -11.54
CA ARG A 152 4.85 -14.14 -12.21
C ARG A 152 4.73 -12.80 -12.90
N THR A 153 5.26 -11.74 -12.29
CA THR A 153 5.01 -10.38 -12.72
C THR A 153 6.31 -9.58 -12.68
N LYS A 154 6.73 -9.05 -13.82
CA LYS A 154 7.83 -8.08 -13.89
C LYS A 154 7.31 -6.72 -13.43
N LEU A 155 7.92 -6.15 -12.40
CA LEU A 155 7.49 -4.88 -11.79
C LEU A 155 8.16 -3.67 -12.45
N ASP A 156 7.40 -2.59 -12.60
CA ASP A 156 7.89 -1.26 -12.96
C ASP A 156 8.19 -0.40 -11.73
N LEU A 157 7.52 -0.66 -10.61
CA LEU A 157 7.70 0.03 -9.33
C LEU A 157 7.40 -0.93 -8.16
N ALA A 158 8.27 -0.94 -7.17
CA ALA A 158 8.00 -1.51 -5.86
C ALA A 158 7.74 -0.39 -4.83
N ILE A 159 6.71 -0.54 -4.02
CA ILE A 159 6.30 0.43 -3.00
C ILE A 159 6.49 -0.25 -1.65
N LEU A 160 7.51 0.17 -0.91
CA LEU A 160 8.06 -0.56 0.22
C LEU A 160 8.10 0.29 1.50
N PRO A 161 7.81 -0.29 2.68
CA PRO A 161 8.00 0.39 3.95
C PRO A 161 9.49 0.52 4.26
N ILE A 162 9.88 1.66 4.83
CA ILE A 162 11.27 1.97 5.19
C ILE A 162 11.41 2.58 6.59
N GLY A 163 10.32 2.61 7.37
CA GLY A 163 10.24 3.29 8.66
C GLY A 163 10.90 2.56 9.82
N SER A 164 11.30 1.30 9.67
CA SER A 164 11.77 0.45 10.77
C SER A 164 10.72 0.24 11.88
N ASN A 165 11.15 -0.29 13.02
CA ASN A 165 10.40 -0.58 14.27
C ASN A 165 9.18 -1.51 14.13
N TYR A 166 8.21 -1.15 13.28
CA TYR A 166 7.02 -1.93 12.94
C TYR A 166 7.14 -2.62 11.58
N THR A 167 7.98 -2.08 10.69
CA THR A 167 8.17 -2.54 9.31
C THR A 167 9.66 -2.66 8.96
N MET A 168 9.99 -3.00 7.72
CA MET A 168 11.37 -3.00 7.23
C MET A 168 12.06 -1.65 7.48
N ASP A 169 13.35 -1.71 7.79
CA ASP A 169 14.23 -0.55 7.67
C ASP A 169 14.72 -0.39 6.22
N VAL A 170 15.56 0.63 5.98
CA VAL A 170 16.14 0.91 4.65
C VAL A 170 16.99 -0.25 4.13
N ALA A 171 17.71 -0.96 5.00
CA ALA A 171 18.61 -2.04 4.59
C ALA A 171 17.82 -3.30 4.19
N ASP A 172 16.76 -3.63 4.93
CA ASP A 172 15.84 -4.69 4.57
C ASP A 172 15.04 -4.35 3.31
N ALA A 173 14.61 -3.10 3.14
CA ALA A 173 13.93 -2.66 1.92
C ALA A 173 14.82 -2.75 0.67
N LEU A 174 16.13 -2.55 0.80
CA LEU A 174 17.11 -2.78 -0.26
C LEU A 174 17.17 -4.24 -0.72
N ILE A 175 17.13 -5.18 0.25
CA ILE A 175 17.11 -6.61 -0.03
C ILE A 175 15.74 -7.03 -0.60
N ALA A 176 14.66 -6.43 -0.10
CA ALA A 176 13.32 -6.63 -0.65
C ALA A 176 13.26 -6.22 -2.12
N ALA A 177 13.87 -5.08 -2.49
CA ALA A 177 13.98 -4.64 -3.88
C ALA A 177 14.71 -5.67 -4.78
N ASP A 178 15.77 -6.32 -4.27
CA ASP A 178 16.44 -7.43 -4.98
C ASP A 178 15.52 -8.66 -5.11
N PHE A 179 14.81 -9.00 -4.03
CA PHE A 179 13.91 -10.16 -4.02
C PHE A 179 12.76 -10.01 -5.01
N VAL A 180 12.22 -8.80 -5.16
CA VAL A 180 11.16 -8.50 -6.12
C VAL A 180 11.68 -8.12 -7.51
N GLN A 181 13.00 -8.07 -7.69
CA GLN A 181 13.69 -7.71 -8.94
C GLN A 181 13.21 -6.38 -9.53
N CYS A 182 13.15 -5.35 -8.69
CA CYS A 182 12.72 -4.02 -9.08
C CYS A 182 13.64 -2.94 -8.48
N ASP A 183 14.41 -2.26 -9.34
CA ASP A 183 15.36 -1.23 -8.91
C ASP A 183 14.70 0.13 -8.65
N LYS A 184 13.43 0.32 -9.05
CA LYS A 184 12.66 1.53 -8.78
C LYS A 184 11.77 1.32 -7.57
N VAL A 185 12.04 2.08 -6.52
CA VAL A 185 11.34 1.97 -5.24
C VAL A 185 10.71 3.30 -4.85
N LEU A 186 9.43 3.28 -4.51
CA LEU A 186 8.76 4.35 -3.77
C LEU A 186 8.74 3.95 -2.30
N GLY A 187 9.46 4.70 -1.46
CA GLY A 187 9.43 4.51 -0.02
C GLY A 187 8.14 5.08 0.58
N TYR A 188 7.52 4.34 1.49
CA TYR A 188 6.38 4.79 2.29
C TYR A 188 6.51 4.33 3.76
N HIS A 189 5.50 4.58 4.59
CA HIS A 189 5.50 4.22 6.02
C HIS A 189 6.75 4.70 6.77
N TYR A 190 7.02 6.00 6.71
CA TYR A 190 8.10 6.65 7.44
C TYR A 190 7.65 8.04 7.90
N ASP A 191 8.36 8.62 8.86
CA ASP A 191 8.18 9.97 9.40
C ASP A 191 6.83 10.30 10.04
N THR A 192 5.79 9.48 9.93
CA THR A 192 4.45 9.80 10.48
C THR A 192 4.45 9.89 12.01
N PHE A 193 5.19 9.00 12.67
CA PHE A 193 5.30 8.93 14.13
C PHE A 193 6.78 8.93 14.58
N GLY A 194 7.01 9.22 15.85
CA GLY A 194 8.37 9.34 16.39
C GLY A 194 9.25 8.10 16.25
N TYR A 195 8.66 6.90 16.24
CA TYR A 195 9.40 5.63 16.12
C TYR A 195 9.85 5.29 14.72
N ILE A 196 9.36 5.99 13.70
CA ILE A 196 9.59 5.67 12.29
C ILE A 196 10.23 6.83 11.51
N VAL A 197 10.86 7.76 12.21
CA VAL A 197 11.60 8.87 11.59
C VAL A 197 12.88 8.36 10.97
N ILE A 198 13.14 8.73 9.71
CA ILE A 198 14.33 8.28 8.97
C ILE A 198 15.26 9.44 8.60
N ASP A 199 16.52 9.13 8.32
CA ASP A 199 17.42 10.06 7.63
C ASP A 199 17.24 9.90 6.11
N HIS A 200 16.56 10.86 5.49
CA HIS A 200 16.22 10.83 4.07
C HIS A 200 17.45 10.83 3.16
N ALA A 201 18.49 11.58 3.53
CA ALA A 201 19.70 11.69 2.73
C ALA A 201 20.51 10.39 2.80
N ALA A 202 20.62 9.81 3.99
CA ALA A 202 21.25 8.51 4.17
C ALA A 202 20.48 7.39 3.45
N ALA A 203 19.14 7.40 3.50
CA ALA A 203 18.30 6.42 2.83
C ALA A 203 18.49 6.47 1.30
N LYS A 204 18.37 7.66 0.71
CA LYS A 204 18.59 7.85 -0.74
C LYS A 204 20.01 7.47 -1.17
N ARG A 205 21.02 7.80 -0.35
CA ARG A 205 22.41 7.43 -0.62
C ARG A 205 22.62 5.92 -0.62
N GLN A 206 22.06 5.20 0.37
CA GLN A 206 22.18 3.74 0.43
C GLN A 206 21.55 3.05 -0.80
N PHE A 207 20.38 3.54 -1.26
CA PHE A 207 19.77 3.05 -2.50
C PHE A 207 20.63 3.35 -3.73
N PHE A 208 21.12 4.58 -3.85
CA PHE A 208 21.99 4.98 -4.95
C PHE A 208 23.28 4.14 -5.03
N ASP A 209 23.95 3.94 -3.88
CA ASP A 209 25.18 3.14 -3.80
C ASP A 209 24.95 1.66 -4.17
N ALA A 210 23.71 1.17 -4.02
CA ALA A 210 23.28 -0.16 -4.44
C ALA A 210 22.77 -0.24 -5.89
N GLY A 211 22.85 0.86 -6.66
CA GLY A 211 22.38 0.93 -8.04
C GLY A 211 20.85 0.99 -8.19
N LYS A 212 20.13 1.39 -7.13
CA LYS A 212 18.67 1.47 -7.10
C LYS A 212 18.19 2.92 -6.94
N ASP A 213 16.97 3.20 -7.38
CA ASP A 213 16.33 4.50 -7.27
C ASP A 213 15.29 4.50 -6.15
N LEU A 214 15.47 5.38 -5.16
CA LEU A 214 14.52 5.59 -4.06
C LEU A 214 13.82 6.95 -4.20
N MET A 215 12.52 6.88 -4.49
CA MET A 215 11.61 8.01 -4.46
C MET A 215 11.04 8.17 -3.06
N LEU A 216 11.21 9.37 -2.49
CA LEU A 216 10.54 9.83 -1.27
C LEU A 216 9.74 11.07 -1.66
N LEU A 217 8.44 10.89 -1.91
CA LEU A 217 7.56 11.97 -2.37
C LEU A 217 7.09 12.82 -1.19
N PRO A 218 6.99 14.15 -1.35
CA PRO A 218 6.18 14.99 -0.48
C PRO A 218 4.72 14.52 -0.44
N ILE A 219 4.03 14.77 0.67
CA ILE A 219 2.59 14.48 0.77
C ILE A 219 1.83 15.39 -0.20
N GLY A 220 0.98 14.78 -1.02
CA GLY A 220 0.21 15.42 -2.10
C GLY A 220 0.87 15.33 -3.47
N ASP A 221 2.16 15.01 -3.55
CA ASP A 221 2.86 14.89 -4.83
C ASP A 221 2.57 13.56 -5.52
N SER A 222 2.81 13.52 -6.83
CA SER A 222 2.52 12.37 -7.67
C SER A 222 3.61 12.07 -8.70
N ILE A 223 3.65 10.83 -9.16
CA ILE A 223 4.51 10.35 -10.25
C ILE A 223 3.67 9.66 -11.32
N ASP A 224 4.17 9.68 -12.55
CA ASP A 224 3.64 8.94 -13.69
C ASP A 224 4.59 7.80 -14.08
N LEU A 225 4.04 6.59 -14.17
CA LEU A 225 4.71 5.38 -14.64
C LEU A 225 4.43 5.08 -16.11
#